data_AF-A0A423HRV6-F1
#
_entry.id   AF-A0A423HRV6-F1
#
_cell.length_a   1.000
_cell.length_b   1.000
_cell.length_c   1.000
_cell.angle_alpha   90.00
_cell.angle_beta   90.00
_cell.angle_gamma   90.00
#
_symmetry.space_group_name_H-M   'P 1'
#
loop_
_entity.id
_entity.type
_entity.pdbx_description
1 polymer ?
#
loop_
_entity_poly.entity_id
_entity_poly.type
_entity_poly.pdbx_seq_one_letter_code
_entity_poly.pdbx_strand_id
1 'polypeptide(L)'
;MVIKHVGNSSAEGVPEPLDREEMQRVLAQLLASPVFAKSRRMGDLLRFLVDHDLQHPNIALTEHAIGLAVFHRDPAIYCTGDDPVVRVQVGRLRRKLAAHYASSGQQDPVHLSIPAGCYRLACQRLRPKTIATRHPVLQIQPFTCITRDGDDFARGLCEELSCRLFESFEQTQNRGNHVLMKVPRSSVKASDLVRAGRGHYSLEGSVRVESTRVRASVRLIDVAQGRIRWSEQFDRNRPYGIATQEDLAESICRSLTGYFARGGSDA
;
A
#
# COMPACT_ATOMS: atom_id res chain seq x y z
N MET A 1 -37.87 2.10 -17.27
CA MET A 1 -37.62 3.14 -16.25
C MET A 1 -36.34 2.74 -15.51
N VAL A 2 -35.33 3.59 -15.58
CA VAL A 2 -33.95 3.33 -15.17
C VAL A 2 -33.84 3.40 -13.64
N ILE A 3 -33.38 2.33 -12.99
CA ILE A 3 -32.95 2.40 -11.60
C ILE A 3 -31.41 2.44 -11.62
N LYS A 4 -30.87 3.65 -11.48
CA LYS A 4 -29.45 3.89 -11.26
C LYS A 4 -29.07 3.39 -9.86
N HIS A 5 -28.32 2.30 -9.78
CA HIS A 5 -27.48 2.04 -8.61
C HIS A 5 -26.18 2.84 -8.77
N VAL A 6 -26.11 4.00 -8.11
CA VAL A 6 -24.84 4.64 -7.77
C VAL A 6 -24.43 4.09 -6.41
N GLY A 7 -23.37 3.28 -6.42
CA GLY A 7 -22.63 2.94 -5.21
C GLY A 7 -21.75 4.11 -4.79
N ASN A 8 -21.60 4.30 -3.49
CA ASN A 8 -20.31 4.36 -2.82
C ASN A 8 -20.57 4.32 -1.30
N SER A 9 -20.33 3.19 -0.65
CA SER A 9 -20.20 3.17 0.80
C SER A 9 -18.75 2.82 1.10
N SER A 10 -17.93 3.86 1.11
CA SER A 10 -16.59 3.80 1.67
C SER A 10 -16.74 3.44 3.14
N ALA A 11 -16.15 2.32 3.53
CA ALA A 11 -16.02 1.91 4.92
C ALA A 11 -15.19 2.96 5.67
N GLU A 12 -15.84 3.96 6.26
CA GLU A 12 -15.27 4.77 7.33
C GLU A 12 -15.09 3.86 8.54
N GLY A 13 -13.85 3.39 8.74
CA GLY A 13 -13.46 2.78 10.00
C GLY A 13 -13.67 3.77 11.13
N VAL A 14 -14.36 3.33 12.18
CA VAL A 14 -14.49 4.07 13.44
C VAL A 14 -13.12 4.60 13.84
N PRO A 15 -12.95 5.92 14.12
CA PRO A 15 -11.69 6.45 14.61
C PRO A 15 -11.35 5.76 15.92
N GLU A 16 -10.30 4.95 15.91
CA GLU A 16 -9.80 4.30 17.13
C GLU A 16 -9.31 5.41 18.07
N PRO A 17 -9.87 5.54 19.28
CA PRO A 17 -9.47 6.59 20.21
C PRO A 17 -8.02 6.37 20.62
N LEU A 18 -7.22 7.45 20.63
CA LEU A 18 -5.85 7.41 21.13
C LEU A 18 -5.88 7.05 22.61
N ASP A 19 -5.08 6.07 23.02
CA ASP A 19 -4.89 5.80 24.43
C ASP A 19 -4.13 6.97 25.12
N ARG A 20 -4.19 7.00 26.46
CA ARG A 20 -3.58 8.08 27.25
C ARG A 20 -2.07 8.19 27.00
N GLU A 21 -1.37 7.07 26.90
CA GLU A 21 0.08 7.07 26.74
C GLU A 21 0.49 7.57 25.36
N GLU A 22 -0.23 7.15 24.32
CA GLU A 22 -0.01 7.57 22.95
C GLU A 22 -0.27 9.07 22.79
N MET A 23 -1.35 9.60 23.38
CA MET A 23 -1.61 11.03 23.40
C MET A 23 -0.48 11.81 24.08
N GLN A 24 0.03 11.32 25.22
CA GLN A 24 1.16 11.95 25.92
C GLN A 24 2.44 11.90 25.09
N ARG A 25 2.71 10.79 24.38
CA ARG A 25 3.86 10.68 23.47
C ARG A 25 3.77 11.68 22.32
N VAL A 26 2.60 11.80 21.68
CA VAL A 26 2.36 12.78 20.59
C VAL A 26 2.54 14.21 21.10
N LEU A 27 2.00 14.53 22.27
CA LEU A 27 2.19 15.83 22.92
C LEU A 27 3.69 16.12 23.17
N ALA A 28 4.44 15.17 23.73
CA ALA A 28 5.86 15.35 23.99
C ALA A 28 6.66 15.62 22.69
N GLN A 29 6.36 14.88 21.62
CA GLN A 29 6.97 15.09 20.30
C GLN A 29 6.64 16.47 19.74
N LEU A 30 5.37 16.89 19.79
CA LEU A 30 4.95 18.22 19.35
C LEU A 30 5.65 19.33 20.11
N LEU A 31 5.74 19.22 21.45
CA LEU A 31 6.40 20.23 22.28
C LEU A 31 7.92 20.31 22.04
N ALA A 32 8.55 19.20 21.67
CA ALA A 32 9.96 19.15 21.29
C ALA A 32 10.23 19.67 19.87
N SER A 33 9.19 19.80 19.02
CA SER A 33 9.35 20.24 17.64
C SER A 33 9.88 21.68 17.52
N PRO A 34 10.57 22.03 16.42
CA PRO A 34 11.09 23.38 16.20
C PRO A 34 10.02 24.48 16.26
N VAL A 35 8.77 24.14 15.90
CA VAL A 35 7.64 25.07 15.85
C VAL A 35 7.14 25.45 17.25
N PHE A 36 7.21 24.51 18.21
CA PHE A 36 6.70 24.70 19.57
C PHE A 36 7.79 24.99 20.60
N ALA A 37 9.01 24.45 20.43
CA ALA A 37 10.11 24.60 21.39
C ALA A 37 10.42 26.07 21.74
N LYS A 38 10.21 26.99 20.80
CA LYS A 38 10.45 28.44 20.99
C LYS A 38 9.31 29.19 21.69
N SER A 39 8.19 28.55 22.04
CA SER A 39 6.99 29.25 22.53
C SER A 39 6.32 28.53 23.70
N ARG A 40 6.73 28.89 24.93
CA ARG A 40 6.15 28.36 26.17
C ARG A 40 4.63 28.49 26.20
N ARG A 41 4.10 29.69 25.96
CA ARG A 41 2.65 29.97 25.97
C ARG A 41 1.83 29.07 25.03
N MET A 42 2.36 28.70 23.87
CA MET A 42 1.67 27.78 22.94
C MET A 42 1.76 26.34 23.41
N GLY A 43 2.88 25.95 24.02
CA GLY A 43 3.02 24.67 24.67
C GLY A 43 2.08 24.52 25.86
N ASP A 44 1.95 25.54 26.71
CA ASP A 44 1.08 25.53 27.89
C ASP A 44 -0.40 25.41 27.49
N LEU A 45 -0.82 26.17 26.48
CA LEU A 45 -2.16 26.03 25.91
C LEU A 45 -2.40 24.63 25.34
N LEU A 46 -1.44 24.07 24.58
CA LEU A 46 -1.58 22.73 24.00
C LEU A 46 -1.66 21.64 25.09
N ARG A 47 -0.82 21.72 26.14
CA ARG A 47 -0.88 20.79 27.28
C ARG A 47 -2.24 20.85 27.96
N PHE A 48 -2.74 22.05 28.25
CA PHE A 48 -4.04 22.23 28.88
C PHE A 48 -5.17 21.57 28.06
N LEU A 49 -5.15 21.73 26.73
CA LEU A 49 -6.15 21.11 25.86
C LEU A 49 -6.05 19.58 25.88
N VAL A 50 -4.84 19.02 25.84
CA VAL A 50 -4.61 17.56 25.91
C VAL A 50 -5.05 17.01 27.27
N ASP A 51 -4.64 17.66 28.36
CA ASP A 51 -4.99 17.22 29.72
C ASP A 51 -6.50 17.24 29.94
N HIS A 52 -7.18 18.27 29.45
CA HIS A 52 -8.64 18.33 29.52
C HIS A 52 -9.31 17.22 28.69
N ASP A 53 -8.85 16.97 27.46
CA ASP A 53 -9.41 15.91 26.60
C ASP A 53 -9.22 14.52 27.23
N LEU A 54 -8.08 14.28 27.90
CA LEU A 54 -7.78 13.03 28.62
C LEU A 54 -8.56 12.85 29.93
N GLN A 55 -8.93 13.94 30.61
CA GLN A 55 -9.69 13.90 31.86
C GLN A 55 -11.20 13.92 31.63
N HIS A 56 -11.65 14.64 30.60
CA HIS A 56 -13.04 14.94 30.31
C HIS A 56 -13.36 14.82 28.81
N PRO A 57 -13.21 13.64 28.18
CA PRO A 57 -13.31 13.45 26.73
C PRO A 57 -14.66 13.84 26.12
N ASN A 58 -15.73 13.87 26.92
CA ASN A 58 -17.09 14.19 26.49
C ASN A 58 -17.57 15.60 26.90
N ILE A 59 -16.71 16.40 27.55
CA ILE A 59 -17.08 17.73 28.01
C ILE A 59 -16.49 18.77 27.06
N ALA A 60 -17.35 19.60 26.47
CA ALA A 60 -16.89 20.69 25.61
C ALA A 60 -16.20 21.77 26.46
N LEU A 61 -14.95 22.08 26.11
CA LEU A 61 -14.20 23.15 26.75
C LEU A 61 -14.71 24.52 26.29
N THR A 62 -15.02 25.40 27.23
CA THR A 62 -15.54 26.75 26.93
C THR A 62 -14.42 27.79 26.84
N GLU A 63 -14.67 28.87 26.10
CA GLU A 63 -13.73 29.99 26.00
C GLU A 63 -13.44 30.60 27.39
N HIS A 64 -14.46 30.71 28.22
CA HIS A 64 -14.33 31.25 29.57
C HIS A 64 -13.39 30.39 30.42
N ALA A 65 -13.56 29.06 30.42
CA ALA A 65 -12.71 28.13 31.16
C ALA A 65 -11.23 28.22 30.76
N ILE A 66 -10.93 28.33 29.46
CA ILE A 66 -9.55 28.52 28.97
C ILE A 66 -8.99 29.87 29.45
N GLY A 67 -9.79 30.93 29.42
CA GLY A 67 -9.41 32.25 29.89
C GLY A 67 -8.95 32.26 31.35
N LEU A 68 -9.69 31.59 32.22
CA LEU A 68 -9.32 31.46 33.63
C LEU A 68 -8.08 30.58 33.82
N ALA A 69 -8.10 29.37 33.23
CA ALA A 69 -7.09 28.35 33.51
C ALA A 69 -5.72 28.62 32.87
N VAL A 70 -5.69 29.15 31.64
CA VAL A 70 -4.44 29.34 30.87
C VAL A 70 -4.00 30.80 30.82
N PHE A 71 -4.95 31.73 30.80
CA PHE A 71 -4.65 33.16 30.70
C PHE A 71 -4.84 33.93 32.00
N HIS A 72 -5.17 33.23 33.09
CA HIS A 72 -5.33 33.79 34.44
C HIS A 72 -6.21 35.04 34.45
N ARG A 73 -7.28 35.02 33.65
CA ARG A 73 -8.27 36.09 33.65
C ARG A 73 -9.08 36.03 34.93
N ASP A 74 -9.44 37.20 35.44
CA ASP A 74 -10.24 37.32 36.65
C ASP A 74 -11.71 37.00 36.32
N PRO A 75 -12.32 35.99 36.97
CA PRO A 75 -13.70 35.59 36.71
C PRO A 75 -14.73 36.68 37.00
N ALA A 76 -14.42 37.67 37.84
CA ALA A 76 -15.34 38.76 38.17
C ALA A 76 -15.51 39.77 37.02
N ILE A 77 -14.53 39.87 36.12
CA ILE A 77 -14.48 40.90 35.06
C ILE A 77 -14.30 40.34 33.65
N TYR A 78 -14.00 39.04 33.51
CA TYR A 78 -13.65 38.46 32.22
C TYR A 78 -14.88 38.12 31.36
N CYS A 79 -15.14 39.00 30.39
CA CYS A 79 -16.13 38.81 29.33
C CYS A 79 -15.45 38.31 28.05
N THR A 80 -15.83 37.12 27.56
CA THR A 80 -15.30 36.55 26.31
C THR A 80 -15.69 37.38 25.08
N GLY A 81 -16.79 38.13 25.14
CA GLY A 81 -17.19 39.06 24.07
C GLY A 81 -16.14 40.14 23.83
N ASP A 82 -15.62 40.73 24.90
CA ASP A 82 -14.77 41.92 24.87
C ASP A 82 -13.28 41.57 24.79
N ASP A 83 -12.85 40.49 25.43
CA ASP A 83 -11.46 40.03 25.40
C ASP A 83 -11.28 38.79 24.49
N PRO A 84 -10.70 38.96 23.29
CA PRO A 84 -10.53 37.88 22.33
C PRO A 84 -9.27 37.04 22.59
N VAL A 85 -8.61 37.14 23.75
CA VAL A 85 -7.32 36.48 24.03
C VAL A 85 -7.36 35.00 23.69
N VAL A 86 -8.40 34.27 24.10
CA VAL A 86 -8.53 32.83 23.82
C VAL A 86 -8.69 32.59 22.32
N ARG A 87 -9.62 33.29 21.66
CA ARG A 87 -9.83 33.17 20.19
C ARG A 87 -8.53 33.39 19.42
N VAL A 88 -7.77 34.44 19.77
CA VAL A 88 -6.52 34.79 19.12
C VAL A 88 -5.45 33.73 19.36
N GLN A 89 -5.26 33.28 20.60
CA GLN A 89 -4.21 32.31 20.94
C GLN A 89 -4.52 30.91 20.38
N VAL A 90 -5.78 30.48 20.41
CA VAL A 90 -6.20 29.21 19.78
C VAL A 90 -6.06 29.31 18.26
N GLY A 91 -6.36 30.45 17.65
CA GLY A 91 -6.10 30.69 16.22
C GLY A 91 -4.60 30.62 15.86
N ARG A 92 -3.71 31.07 16.75
CA ARG A 92 -2.25 30.90 16.59
C ARG A 92 -1.83 29.44 16.76
N LEU A 93 -2.40 28.73 17.74
CA LEU A 93 -2.14 27.31 17.98
C LEU A 93 -2.53 26.46 16.77
N ARG A 94 -3.71 26.69 16.18
CA ARG A 94 -4.15 26.05 14.92
C ARG A 94 -3.11 26.19 13.81
N ARG A 95 -2.62 27.41 13.59
CA ARG A 95 -1.58 27.67 12.57
C ARG A 95 -0.26 26.95 12.87
N LYS A 96 0.13 26.87 14.14
CA LYS A 96 1.34 26.14 14.54
C LYS A 96 1.22 24.63 14.32
N LEU A 97 0.09 24.04 14.70
CA LEU A 97 -0.18 22.62 14.42
C LEU A 97 -0.13 22.36 12.91
N ALA A 98 -0.82 23.18 12.11
CA ALA A 98 -0.77 23.08 10.65
C ALA A 98 0.65 23.21 10.10
N ALA A 99 1.45 24.16 10.60
CA ALA A 99 2.83 24.35 10.15
C ALA A 99 3.75 23.17 10.52
N HIS A 100 3.59 22.57 11.71
CA HIS A 100 4.32 21.37 12.11
C HIS A 100 4.02 20.20 11.16
N TYR A 101 2.73 19.90 10.96
CA TYR A 101 2.30 18.78 10.11
C TYR A 101 2.52 19.02 8.61
N ALA A 102 2.70 20.27 8.17
CA ALA A 102 3.13 20.60 6.82
C ALA A 102 4.65 20.49 6.60
N SER A 103 5.44 20.33 7.67
CA SER A 103 6.90 20.28 7.63
C SER A 103 7.42 19.02 8.32
N SER A 104 7.99 19.15 9.52
CA SER A 104 8.66 18.07 10.24
C SER A 104 7.75 16.92 10.65
N GLY A 105 6.45 17.18 10.81
CA GLY A 105 5.47 16.18 11.23
C GLY A 105 4.69 15.51 10.10
N GLN A 106 5.06 15.70 8.82
CA GLN A 106 4.27 15.19 7.69
C GLN A 106 4.06 13.67 7.70
N GLN A 107 5.01 12.93 8.28
CA GLN A 107 4.99 11.47 8.39
C GLN A 107 4.58 10.99 9.78
N ASP A 108 4.18 11.89 10.69
CA ASP A 108 3.73 11.50 12.02
C ASP A 108 2.44 10.66 11.90
N PRO A 109 2.35 9.51 12.58
CA PRO A 109 1.20 8.62 12.45
C PRO A 109 -0.10 9.22 13.03
N VAL A 110 0.02 10.30 13.81
CA VAL A 110 -1.09 10.96 14.48
C VAL A 110 -1.00 12.47 14.25
N HIS A 111 -2.07 13.03 13.68
CA HIS A 111 -2.22 14.45 13.45
C HIS A 111 -3.22 15.05 14.43
N LEU A 112 -2.76 16.03 15.22
CA LEU A 112 -3.60 16.84 16.09
C LEU A 112 -4.05 18.12 15.40
N SER A 113 -5.33 18.44 15.50
CA SER A 113 -5.90 19.68 14.98
C SER A 113 -6.92 20.27 15.95
N ILE A 114 -7.30 21.53 15.76
CA ILE A 114 -8.37 22.17 16.51
C ILE A 114 -9.36 22.74 15.48
N PRO A 115 -10.55 22.14 15.31
CA PRO A 115 -11.54 22.61 14.36
C PRO A 115 -11.92 24.07 14.58
N ALA A 116 -12.31 24.78 13.51
CA ALA A 116 -12.80 26.15 13.61
C ALA A 116 -14.06 26.21 14.49
N GLY A 117 -14.19 27.27 15.29
CA GLY A 117 -15.32 27.43 16.22
C GLY A 117 -15.31 26.51 17.44
N CYS A 118 -14.35 25.60 17.55
CA CYS A 118 -14.21 24.69 18.68
C CYS A 118 -12.93 24.93 19.48
N TYR A 119 -12.94 24.49 20.74
CA TYR A 119 -11.78 24.49 21.63
C TYR A 119 -11.32 23.08 22.01
N ARG A 120 -11.76 22.07 21.27
CA ARG A 120 -11.38 20.66 21.46
C ARG A 120 -10.32 20.23 20.45
N LEU A 121 -9.52 19.25 20.85
CA LEU A 121 -8.61 18.57 19.93
C LEU A 121 -9.40 17.62 19.04
N ALA A 122 -8.98 17.52 17.79
CA ALA A 122 -9.39 16.50 16.86
C ALA A 122 -8.15 15.71 16.46
N CYS A 123 -8.23 14.40 16.66
CA CYS A 123 -7.14 13.47 16.40
C CYS A 123 -7.44 12.71 15.13
N GLN A 124 -6.50 12.73 14.19
CA GLN A 124 -6.57 11.95 12.98
C GLN A 124 -5.37 10.98 12.94
N ARG A 125 -5.64 9.69 13.00
CA ARG A 125 -4.62 8.68 12.76
C ARG A 125 -4.37 8.59 11.25
N LEU A 126 -3.19 9.02 10.83
CA LEU A 126 -2.74 8.74 9.47
C LEU A 126 -2.35 7.29 9.42
N ARG A 127 -3.09 6.49 8.65
CA ARG A 127 -2.55 5.20 8.22
C ARG A 127 -1.26 5.54 7.46
N PRO A 128 -0.10 4.97 7.85
CA PRO A 128 1.10 5.14 7.03
C PRO A 128 0.67 4.79 5.61
N LYS A 129 0.91 5.72 4.69
CA LYS A 129 0.68 5.48 3.27
C LYS A 129 1.69 4.41 2.91
N THR A 130 1.34 3.15 3.12
CA THR A 130 2.10 2.02 2.62
C THR A 130 2.28 2.36 1.15
N ILE A 131 3.53 2.59 0.75
CA ILE A 131 3.89 2.43 -0.65
C ILE A 131 3.41 1.01 -0.91
N ALA A 132 2.25 0.88 -1.56
CA ALA A 132 1.73 -0.43 -1.91
C ALA A 132 2.82 -1.03 -2.79
N THR A 133 3.63 -1.92 -2.22
CA THR A 133 4.58 -2.73 -2.95
C THR A 133 3.72 -3.46 -3.95
N ARG A 134 3.71 -2.97 -5.19
CA ARG A 134 2.92 -3.61 -6.24
C ARG A 134 3.63 -4.91 -6.53
N HIS A 135 3.05 -5.99 -6.03
CA HIS A 135 3.51 -7.33 -6.30
C HIS A 135 3.30 -7.63 -7.78
N PRO A 136 4.36 -7.96 -8.54
CA PRO A 136 4.20 -8.37 -9.92
C PRO A 136 3.21 -9.55 -10.01
N VAL A 137 2.25 -9.48 -10.91
CA VAL A 137 1.28 -10.55 -11.15
C VAL A 137 1.71 -11.31 -12.40
N LEU A 138 1.96 -12.60 -12.28
CA LEU A 138 2.30 -13.47 -13.41
C LEU A 138 1.09 -14.32 -13.80
N GLN A 139 0.66 -14.19 -15.06
CA GLN A 139 -0.30 -15.08 -15.69
C GLN A 139 0.42 -16.00 -16.67
N ILE A 140 0.19 -17.30 -16.58
CA ILE A 140 0.73 -18.28 -17.54
C ILE A 140 -0.34 -18.59 -18.57
N GLN A 141 -0.02 -18.39 -19.85
CA GLN A 141 -0.87 -18.82 -20.96
C GLN A 141 -0.62 -20.30 -21.27
N PRO A 142 -1.64 -21.03 -21.76
CA PRO A 142 -1.45 -22.38 -22.27
C PRO A 142 -0.31 -22.42 -23.29
N PHE A 143 0.61 -23.37 -23.12
CA PHE A 143 1.69 -23.56 -24.08
C PHE A 143 1.14 -24.21 -25.35
N THR A 144 1.62 -23.75 -26.51
CA THR A 144 1.18 -24.26 -27.82
C THR A 144 2.21 -25.22 -28.40
N CYS A 145 1.80 -26.37 -28.92
CA CYS A 145 2.66 -27.16 -29.79
C CYS A 145 2.64 -26.57 -31.21
N ILE A 146 3.81 -26.45 -31.83
CA ILE A 146 3.94 -26.00 -33.24
C ILE A 146 4.05 -27.19 -34.18
N THR A 147 4.46 -28.36 -33.67
CA THR A 147 4.54 -29.62 -34.43
C THR A 147 3.21 -30.36 -34.43
N ARG A 148 3.01 -31.30 -35.37
CA ARG A 148 1.75 -32.06 -35.50
C ARG A 148 1.41 -32.88 -34.27
N ASP A 149 2.44 -33.46 -33.65
CA ASP A 149 2.33 -34.24 -32.42
C ASP A 149 2.95 -33.43 -31.28
N GLY A 150 2.45 -33.63 -30.05
CA GLY A 150 3.03 -33.02 -28.83
C GLY A 150 2.12 -32.04 -28.07
N ASP A 151 0.84 -31.92 -28.40
CA ASP A 151 -0.09 -31.06 -27.66
C ASP A 151 -0.23 -31.45 -26.18
N ASP A 152 -0.28 -32.76 -25.89
CA ASP A 152 -0.32 -33.24 -24.51
C ASP A 152 0.98 -32.94 -23.77
N PHE A 153 2.12 -32.99 -24.47
CA PHE A 153 3.41 -32.58 -23.91
C PHE A 153 3.44 -31.07 -23.61
N ALA A 154 2.91 -30.24 -24.51
CA ALA A 154 2.80 -28.80 -24.28
C ALA A 154 1.93 -28.48 -23.06
N ARG A 155 0.77 -29.14 -22.94
CA ARG A 155 -0.14 -29.01 -21.80
C ARG A 155 0.53 -29.43 -20.50
N GLY A 156 1.15 -30.61 -20.49
CA GLY A 156 1.85 -31.13 -19.32
C GLY A 156 3.01 -30.22 -18.90
N LEU A 157 3.80 -29.71 -19.85
CA LEU A 157 4.87 -28.74 -19.55
C LEU A 157 4.32 -27.45 -18.92
N CYS A 158 3.19 -26.97 -19.40
CA CYS A 158 2.53 -25.78 -18.83
C CYS A 158 2.05 -26.02 -17.39
N GLU A 159 1.46 -27.19 -17.10
CA GLU A 159 1.01 -27.58 -15.76
C GLU A 159 2.18 -27.73 -14.79
N GLU A 160 3.20 -28.50 -15.18
CA GLU A 160 4.41 -28.73 -14.40
C GLU A 160 5.13 -27.41 -14.08
N LEU A 161 5.28 -26.54 -15.08
CA LEU A 161 5.89 -25.23 -14.90
C LEU A 161 5.07 -24.33 -13.96
N SER A 162 3.74 -24.38 -14.06
CA SER A 162 2.85 -23.59 -13.21
C SER A 162 2.99 -23.98 -11.74
N CYS A 163 3.01 -25.28 -11.45
CA CYS A 163 3.23 -25.79 -10.09
C CYS A 163 4.59 -25.37 -9.54
N ARG A 164 5.68 -25.57 -10.31
CA ARG A 164 7.03 -25.20 -9.87
C ARG A 164 7.20 -23.70 -9.63
N LEU A 165 6.61 -22.86 -10.48
CA LEU A 165 6.66 -21.41 -10.29
C LEU A 165 5.88 -20.98 -9.05
N PHE A 166 4.72 -21.57 -8.79
CA PHE A 166 3.96 -21.32 -7.57
C PHE A 166 4.81 -21.64 -6.32
N GLU A 167 5.36 -22.84 -6.24
CA GLU A 167 6.20 -23.25 -5.10
C GLU A 167 7.45 -22.38 -4.94
N SER A 168 8.12 -22.05 -6.04
CA SER A 168 9.33 -21.22 -5.98
C SER A 168 9.02 -19.81 -5.51
N PHE A 169 7.93 -19.20 -5.98
CA PHE A 169 7.56 -17.85 -5.54
C PHE A 169 7.03 -17.81 -4.10
N GLU A 170 6.32 -18.85 -3.63
CA GLU A 170 5.94 -19.02 -2.22
C GLU A 170 7.18 -19.06 -1.30
N GLN A 171 8.23 -19.81 -1.67
CA GLN A 171 9.47 -19.88 -0.88
C GLN A 171 10.22 -18.54 -0.80
N THR A 172 10.07 -17.68 -1.82
CA THR A 172 10.73 -16.36 -1.86
C THR A 172 10.00 -15.25 -1.10
N GLN A 173 8.80 -15.52 -0.54
CA GLN A 173 7.97 -14.49 0.13
C GLN A 173 8.66 -13.76 1.29
N ASN A 174 9.65 -14.38 1.94
CA ASN A 174 10.40 -13.75 3.02
C ASN A 174 11.38 -12.62 2.59
N ARG A 175 11.51 -12.33 1.29
CA ARG A 175 12.50 -11.36 0.75
C ARG A 175 11.92 -10.07 0.16
N GLY A 176 10.62 -9.80 0.32
CA GLY A 176 10.00 -8.54 -0.10
C GLY A 176 9.65 -8.42 -1.61
N ASN A 177 10.10 -9.36 -2.46
CA ASN A 177 9.63 -9.51 -3.85
C ASN A 177 8.62 -10.65 -3.95
N HIS A 178 7.33 -10.33 -3.82
CA HIS A 178 6.26 -11.32 -3.97
C HIS A 178 5.67 -11.25 -5.38
N VAL A 179 5.74 -12.37 -6.11
CA VAL A 179 5.08 -12.54 -7.41
C VAL A 179 3.76 -13.26 -7.18
N LEU A 180 2.65 -12.63 -7.55
CA LEU A 180 1.31 -13.20 -7.46
C LEU A 180 1.00 -14.03 -8.70
N MET A 181 0.72 -15.33 -8.53
CA MET A 181 0.34 -16.20 -9.64
C MET A 181 -1.16 -16.12 -9.91
N LYS A 182 -1.56 -15.83 -11.15
CA LYS A 182 -2.97 -15.86 -11.56
C LYS A 182 -3.27 -17.11 -12.36
N VAL A 183 -4.07 -18.00 -11.77
CA VAL A 183 -4.60 -19.19 -12.45
C VAL A 183 -5.80 -18.77 -13.31
N PRO A 184 -5.82 -19.05 -14.63
CA PRO A 184 -6.98 -18.76 -15.46
C PRO A 184 -8.17 -19.64 -15.03
N ARG A 185 -9.21 -19.05 -14.44
CA ARG A 185 -10.52 -19.72 -14.28
C ARG A 185 -11.26 -19.62 -15.60
N SER A 186 -11.05 -20.60 -16.49
CA SER A 186 -11.56 -20.62 -17.87
C SER A 186 -11.03 -19.48 -18.76
N SER A 187 -11.12 -19.66 -20.08
CA SER A 187 -10.55 -18.79 -21.11
C SER A 187 -10.86 -17.31 -20.85
N VAL A 188 -9.89 -16.59 -20.29
CA VAL A 188 -9.98 -15.16 -20.05
C VAL A 188 -9.94 -14.47 -21.41
N LYS A 189 -11.03 -13.79 -21.77
CA LYS A 189 -11.10 -13.00 -23.01
C LYS A 189 -10.00 -11.92 -22.97
N ALA A 190 -9.38 -11.67 -24.12
CA ALA A 190 -8.30 -10.68 -24.28
C ALA A 190 -8.64 -9.27 -23.73
N SER A 191 -9.92 -8.96 -23.52
CA SER A 191 -10.41 -7.72 -22.91
C SER A 191 -10.01 -7.52 -21.45
N ASP A 192 -9.71 -8.57 -20.68
CA ASP A 192 -9.31 -8.44 -19.25
C ASP A 192 -7.83 -8.07 -19.09
N LEU A 193 -7.01 -8.24 -20.14
CA LEU A 193 -5.60 -7.82 -20.17
C LEU A 193 -5.48 -6.30 -20.28
N VAL A 194 -6.48 -5.60 -20.82
CA VAL A 194 -6.45 -4.14 -21.07
C VAL A 194 -6.64 -3.32 -19.79
N ARG A 195 -7.14 -3.90 -18.69
CA ARG A 195 -7.21 -3.25 -17.36
C ARG A 195 -6.02 -3.57 -16.46
N ALA A 196 -5.00 -4.27 -16.98
CA ALA A 196 -3.82 -4.63 -16.21
C ALA A 196 -2.99 -3.37 -15.90
N GLY A 197 -2.76 -3.11 -14.62
CA GLY A 197 -1.88 -2.01 -14.19
C GLY A 197 -0.41 -2.31 -14.49
N ARG A 198 0.50 -1.37 -14.19
CA ARG A 198 1.93 -1.68 -14.13
C ARG A 198 2.19 -2.85 -13.16
N GLY A 199 3.05 -3.78 -13.58
CA GLY A 199 3.39 -4.99 -12.80
C GLY A 199 2.63 -6.26 -13.18
N HIS A 200 1.88 -6.29 -14.29
CA HIS A 200 1.23 -7.50 -14.77
C HIS A 200 1.99 -8.10 -15.96
N TYR A 201 2.35 -9.37 -15.85
CA TYR A 201 3.11 -10.11 -16.85
C TYR A 201 2.34 -11.31 -17.39
N SER A 202 2.50 -11.58 -18.68
CA SER A 202 2.02 -12.80 -19.36
C SER A 202 3.22 -13.67 -19.73
N LEU A 203 3.22 -14.93 -19.29
CA LEU A 203 4.18 -15.94 -19.73
C LEU A 203 3.56 -16.74 -20.86
N GLU A 204 4.21 -16.72 -22.01
CA GLU A 204 3.78 -17.45 -23.20
C GLU A 204 4.86 -18.43 -23.62
N GLY A 205 4.47 -19.64 -23.96
CA GLY A 205 5.38 -20.71 -24.35
C GLY A 205 4.92 -21.43 -25.60
N SER A 206 5.87 -21.85 -26.40
CA SER A 206 5.65 -22.75 -27.53
C SER A 206 6.65 -23.88 -27.51
N VAL A 207 6.22 -25.07 -27.94
CA VAL A 207 7.08 -26.25 -28.03
C VAL A 207 7.12 -26.77 -29.46
N ARG A 208 8.28 -27.28 -29.86
CA ARG A 208 8.48 -28.11 -31.04
C ARG A 208 9.04 -29.43 -30.57
N VAL A 209 8.41 -30.53 -30.98
CA VAL A 209 8.87 -31.87 -30.62
C VAL A 209 9.19 -32.70 -31.86
N GLU A 210 10.28 -33.44 -31.76
CA GLU A 210 10.73 -34.46 -32.69
C GLU A 210 11.04 -35.73 -31.88
N SER A 211 11.22 -36.87 -32.53
CA SER A 211 11.47 -38.16 -31.85
C SER A 211 12.71 -38.13 -30.94
N THR A 212 13.71 -37.30 -31.26
CA THR A 212 14.99 -37.23 -30.53
C THR A 212 15.30 -35.85 -29.97
N ARG A 213 14.41 -34.86 -30.18
CA ARG A 213 14.68 -33.48 -29.79
C ARG A 213 13.41 -32.74 -29.38
N VAL A 214 13.54 -31.91 -28.36
CA VAL A 214 12.52 -30.95 -27.93
C VAL A 214 13.13 -29.57 -27.88
N ARG A 215 12.35 -28.58 -28.30
CA ARG A 215 12.66 -27.16 -28.15
C ARG A 215 11.45 -26.44 -27.55
N ALA A 216 11.64 -25.83 -26.40
CA ALA A 216 10.68 -24.91 -25.81
C ALA A 216 11.18 -23.47 -25.98
N SER A 217 10.33 -22.59 -26.50
CA SER A 217 10.58 -21.15 -26.58
C SER A 217 9.60 -20.43 -25.68
N VAL A 218 10.10 -19.70 -24.68
CA VAL A 218 9.27 -19.04 -23.66
C VAL A 218 9.56 -17.54 -23.67
N ARG A 219 8.52 -16.72 -23.48
CA ARG A 219 8.62 -15.27 -23.38
C ARG A 219 7.76 -14.73 -22.25
N LEU A 220 8.27 -13.74 -21.56
CA LEU A 220 7.59 -12.93 -20.56
C LEU A 220 7.25 -11.58 -21.19
N ILE A 221 5.98 -11.19 -21.15
CA ILE A 221 5.46 -9.96 -21.74
C ILE A 221 4.93 -9.06 -20.63
N ASP A 222 5.37 -7.80 -20.60
CA ASP A 222 4.68 -6.75 -19.82
C ASP A 222 3.38 -6.41 -20.54
N VAL A 223 2.24 -6.75 -19.92
CA VAL A 223 0.92 -6.61 -20.54
C VAL A 223 0.53 -5.14 -20.70
N ALA A 224 0.95 -4.27 -19.78
CA ALA A 224 0.64 -2.85 -19.83
C ALA A 224 1.42 -2.14 -20.95
N GLN A 225 2.67 -2.57 -21.21
CA GLN A 225 3.52 -2.00 -22.25
C GLN A 225 3.45 -2.75 -23.59
N GLY A 226 2.92 -3.97 -23.60
CA GLY A 226 2.93 -4.86 -24.78
C GLY A 226 4.32 -5.26 -25.24
N ARG A 227 5.32 -5.27 -24.34
CA ARG A 227 6.74 -5.53 -24.69
C ARG A 227 7.24 -6.83 -24.07
N ILE A 228 8.10 -7.54 -24.80
CA ILE A 228 8.83 -8.69 -24.27
C ILE A 228 9.89 -8.19 -23.28
N ARG A 229 9.86 -8.71 -22.06
CA ARG A 229 10.78 -8.37 -20.97
C ARG A 229 11.86 -9.41 -20.77
N TRP A 230 11.54 -10.66 -21.10
CA TRP A 230 12.46 -11.78 -21.05
C TRP A 230 12.02 -12.81 -22.10
N SER A 231 12.97 -13.47 -22.73
CA SER A 231 12.70 -14.62 -23.58
C SER A 231 13.92 -15.52 -23.64
N GLU A 232 13.69 -16.83 -23.62
CA GLU A 232 14.74 -17.83 -23.68
C GLU A 232 14.24 -19.08 -24.41
N GLN A 233 15.19 -19.84 -24.93
CA GLN A 233 14.95 -21.10 -25.61
C GLN A 233 15.65 -22.24 -24.88
N PHE A 234 14.92 -23.33 -24.67
CA PHE A 234 15.37 -24.50 -23.93
C PHE A 234 15.32 -25.71 -24.86
N ASP A 235 16.50 -26.20 -25.24
CA ASP A 235 16.64 -27.36 -26.12
C ASP A 235 17.01 -28.61 -25.29
N ARG A 236 16.48 -29.77 -25.69
CA ARG A 236 16.84 -31.08 -25.18
C ARG A 236 17.01 -32.06 -26.33
N ASN A 237 18.14 -32.76 -26.38
CA ASN A 237 18.41 -33.79 -27.38
C ASN A 237 17.99 -35.17 -26.85
N ARG A 238 16.71 -35.29 -26.49
CA ARG A 238 16.08 -36.55 -26.07
C ARG A 238 14.58 -36.54 -26.40
N PRO A 239 13.90 -37.71 -26.40
CA PRO A 239 12.47 -37.79 -26.71
C PRO A 239 11.59 -36.95 -25.78
N TYR A 240 10.42 -36.54 -26.27
CA TYR A 240 9.42 -35.77 -25.51
C TYR A 240 8.59 -36.71 -24.60
N GLY A 241 9.12 -37.01 -23.42
CA GLY A 241 8.42 -37.73 -22.35
C GLY A 241 8.37 -36.91 -21.05
N ILE A 242 7.80 -37.51 -20.00
CA ILE A 242 7.62 -36.87 -18.68
C ILE A 242 8.96 -36.36 -18.12
N ALA A 243 10.03 -37.16 -18.19
CA ALA A 243 11.35 -36.72 -17.73
C ALA A 243 11.90 -35.49 -18.50
N THR A 244 11.51 -35.31 -19.77
CA THR A 244 11.86 -34.13 -20.56
C THR A 244 11.02 -32.92 -20.18
N GLN A 245 9.74 -33.15 -19.85
CA GLN A 245 8.84 -32.14 -19.33
C GLN A 245 9.34 -31.56 -18.00
N GLU A 246 9.68 -32.42 -17.03
CA GLU A 246 10.13 -32.03 -15.70
C GLU A 246 11.41 -31.18 -15.73
N ASP A 247 12.41 -31.61 -16.50
CA ASP A 247 13.69 -30.89 -16.64
C ASP A 247 13.56 -29.56 -17.40
N LEU A 248 12.72 -29.51 -18.43
CA LEU A 248 12.39 -28.25 -19.10
C LEU A 248 11.69 -27.29 -18.14
N ALA A 249 10.67 -27.77 -17.41
CA ALA A 249 9.95 -26.97 -16.43
C ALA A 249 10.88 -26.45 -15.33
N GLU A 250 11.78 -27.28 -14.82
CA GLU A 250 12.79 -26.89 -13.83
C GLU A 250 13.72 -25.79 -14.38
N SER A 251 14.25 -25.98 -15.59
CA SER A 251 15.16 -25.03 -16.22
C SER A 251 14.48 -23.68 -16.51
N ILE A 252 13.26 -23.71 -17.02
CA ILE A 252 12.45 -22.50 -17.28
C ILE A 252 12.15 -21.79 -15.96
N CYS A 253 11.67 -22.53 -14.95
CA CYS A 253 11.36 -21.98 -13.63
C CYS A 253 12.59 -21.29 -13.01
N ARG A 254 13.75 -21.97 -13.01
CA ARG A 254 15.00 -21.43 -12.47
C ARG A 254 15.45 -20.15 -13.20
N SER A 255 15.36 -20.12 -14.52
CA SER A 255 15.73 -18.92 -15.29
C SER A 255 14.77 -17.76 -14.99
N LEU A 256 13.47 -18.01 -15.01
CA LEU A 256 12.45 -16.98 -14.82
C LEU A 256 12.46 -16.41 -13.39
N THR A 257 12.58 -17.27 -12.38
CA THR A 257 12.74 -16.84 -10.98
C THR A 257 14.01 -16.03 -10.78
N GLY A 258 15.12 -16.41 -11.44
CA GLY A 258 16.34 -15.63 -11.50
C GLY A 258 16.15 -14.23 -12.10
N TYR A 259 15.33 -14.09 -13.15
CA TYR A 259 14.96 -12.80 -13.73
C TYR A 259 14.22 -11.90 -12.71
N PHE A 260 13.21 -12.44 -12.01
CA PHE A 260 12.47 -11.69 -11.00
C PHE A 260 13.32 -11.36 -9.76
N ALA A 261 14.22 -12.24 -9.35
CA ALA A 261 15.13 -12.01 -8.21
C ALA A 261 16.13 -10.88 -8.47
N ARG A 262 16.56 -10.69 -9.72
CA ARG A 262 17.48 -9.61 -10.13
C ARG A 262 16.78 -8.25 -10.29
N GLY A 263 15.53 -8.13 -9.86
CA GLY A 263 14.77 -6.89 -9.94
C GLY A 263 14.23 -6.57 -11.33
N GLY A 264 14.00 -7.59 -12.18
CA GLY A 264 13.20 -7.50 -13.41
C GLY A 264 13.42 -6.23 -14.25
N SER A 265 14.66 -5.74 -14.34
CA SER A 265 15.07 -4.50 -15.01
C SER A 265 14.07 -3.33 -14.86
N ASP A 266 14.05 -2.68 -13.70
CA ASP A 266 13.47 -1.33 -13.59
C ASP A 266 14.14 -0.36 -14.57
N ALA A 267 13.41 -0.02 -15.64
CA ALA A 267 13.43 1.24 -16.38
C ALA A 267 12.07 1.43 -17.08
#